data_AF-A0A9D6AUN9-F1
#
_entry.id   AF-A0A9D6AUN9-F1
#
_cell.length_a   1.000
_cell.length_b   1.000
_cell.length_c   1.000
_cell.angle_alpha   90.00
_cell.angle_beta   90.00
_cell.angle_gamma   90.00
#
_symmetry.space_group_name_H-M   'P 1'
#
loop_
_entity.id
_entity.type
_entity.pdbx_description
1 polymer ?
#
loop_
_entity_poly.entity_id
_entity_poly.type
_entity_poly.pdbx_seq_one_letter_code
_entity_poly.pdbx_strand_id
1 'polypeptide(L)'
;MLKQKLISIINAIKKLPKITLVGVPVLLGLLIIGIVALWPQTITYSYQQAACTEELTVAPGLFKSKDSSDYQLKPGKIIEIAGVKLASRELCVTATATPQPGDHAVSWSLGGLPGKKVTIKTAPHPVASVAKLNNPVPVSRPLELSLNVPDDVFQYHLQATDKTVVCENQSRALRCDISQLQLKQGTAYEMVVSRYFKDQKVSTLAKKQVETLSATTVVGSSIKPNGVVYDKPKSMQIDFDKPIVSAKTELVKIDGDSRKVVPSTLTTEGAVSRVEWPDDLDRSASYELAVKDVVAQDGSSLIDPYTVPFKVSGGPKVSNVSVGSSQVPLGATIVVTFDQPLSDKQDIAKGVSVTGGLTVAGRQGDRLLISTANVPRCGDVAIALSDELQSKYDVTGGSVWKFAARMSCKTVETIGYSAKGRAITAYTLGNGPTKVVYTGAIHGNEVSTKALMMKWVDELDVNSKNIPADKSVVVIPTINPDGVASGTRTNGNNVDLNRNFGTADWKKDITTVTNAPFPGGGGSAAMSEPETKAMATFIGRLQPRLVLSYHSIGGLLVANQAGVSSAYARTYTNLSGYANTTGSDSTFEYAISGTADDYYAERLGVPSIVIELGSHSYHQFERNQKAMWAMLN
;
A
#
# COMPACT_ATOMS: atom_id res chain seq x y z
N MET A 1 40.02 -35.16 81.43
CA MET A 1 40.91 -36.30 81.74
C MET A 1 42.28 -36.28 81.03
N LEU A 2 42.41 -35.76 79.80
CA LEU A 2 43.70 -35.74 79.06
C LEU A 2 44.78 -34.82 79.66
N LYS A 3 44.40 -33.65 80.22
CA LYS A 3 45.33 -32.67 80.80
C LYS A 3 46.11 -33.19 82.02
N GLN A 4 45.47 -33.98 82.89
CA GLN A 4 46.13 -34.52 84.10
C GLN A 4 47.12 -35.66 83.79
N LYS A 5 46.85 -36.48 82.77
CA LYS A 5 47.79 -37.52 82.32
C LYS A 5 49.03 -36.95 81.62
N LEU A 6 48.88 -35.82 80.91
CA LEU A 6 50.01 -35.15 80.24
C LEU A 6 51.03 -34.59 81.24
N ILE A 7 50.56 -33.99 82.34
CA ILE A 7 51.41 -33.40 83.39
C ILE A 7 52.20 -34.48 84.14
N SER A 8 51.60 -35.67 84.34
CA SER A 8 52.27 -36.83 84.95
C SER A 8 53.44 -37.35 84.11
N ILE A 9 53.33 -37.34 82.78
CA ILE A 9 54.38 -37.82 81.88
C ILE A 9 55.54 -36.81 81.81
N ILE A 10 55.24 -35.51 81.81
CA ILE A 10 56.25 -34.45 81.78
C ILE A 10 57.12 -34.48 83.06
N ASN A 11 56.52 -34.77 84.22
CA ASN A 11 57.26 -34.86 85.48
C ASN A 11 58.15 -36.13 85.59
N ALA A 12 57.81 -37.22 84.89
CA ALA A 12 58.66 -38.41 84.83
C ALA A 12 59.93 -38.19 83.98
N ILE A 13 59.84 -37.35 82.95
CA ILE A 13 60.95 -37.06 82.02
C ILE A 13 62.06 -36.23 82.70
N LYS A 14 61.75 -35.44 83.73
CA LYS A 14 62.73 -34.61 84.47
C LYS A 14 63.71 -35.41 85.35
N LYS A 15 63.50 -36.72 85.55
CA LYS A 15 64.32 -37.55 86.46
C LYS A 15 65.39 -38.41 85.76
N LEU A 16 65.64 -38.26 84.45
CA LEU A 16 66.60 -39.07 83.69
C LEU A 16 67.97 -38.38 83.51
N PRO A 17 69.11 -39.12 83.49
CA PRO A 17 70.45 -38.54 83.39
C PRO A 17 70.73 -37.84 82.03
N LYS A 18 71.49 -36.75 82.06
CA LYS A 18 71.68 -35.76 80.95
C LYS A 18 72.44 -36.22 79.68
N ILE A 19 72.64 -37.51 79.41
CA ILE A 19 73.42 -37.99 78.24
C ILE A 19 72.54 -38.64 77.14
N THR A 20 71.22 -38.70 77.30
CA THR A 20 70.28 -39.24 76.28
C THR A 20 69.27 -38.21 75.77
N LEU A 21 69.66 -36.93 75.69
CA LEU A 21 68.73 -35.82 75.42
C LEU A 21 68.39 -35.56 73.93
N VAL A 22 68.83 -36.39 72.98
CA VAL A 22 68.45 -36.24 71.56
C VAL A 22 67.75 -37.47 71.00
N GLY A 23 68.04 -38.68 71.49
CA GLY A 23 67.47 -39.92 70.94
C GLY A 23 66.01 -40.18 71.32
N VAL A 24 65.64 -40.02 72.60
CA VAL A 24 64.31 -40.45 73.10
C VAL A 24 63.17 -39.54 72.63
N PRO A 25 63.28 -38.19 72.62
CA PRO A 25 62.23 -37.33 72.07
C PRO A 25 62.06 -37.49 70.55
N VAL A 26 63.15 -37.77 69.84
CA VAL A 26 63.14 -38.00 68.39
C VAL A 26 62.52 -39.36 68.07
N LEU A 27 62.83 -40.42 68.83
CA LEU A 27 62.18 -41.73 68.69
C LEU A 27 60.70 -41.68 69.08
N LEU A 28 60.32 -41.00 70.17
CA LEU A 28 58.90 -40.82 70.54
C LEU A 28 58.16 -39.97 69.50
N GLY A 29 58.79 -38.92 68.98
CA GLY A 29 58.28 -38.09 67.89
C GLY A 29 58.08 -38.88 66.61
N LEU A 30 59.06 -39.70 66.21
CA LEU A 30 58.98 -40.61 65.06
C LEU A 30 57.93 -41.71 65.26
N LEU A 31 57.74 -42.22 66.49
CA LEU A 31 56.71 -43.20 66.81
C LEU A 31 55.29 -42.59 66.75
N ILE A 32 55.11 -41.37 67.26
CA ILE A 32 53.85 -40.62 67.16
C ILE A 32 53.56 -40.23 65.70
N ILE A 33 54.57 -39.79 64.96
CA ILE A 33 54.47 -39.53 63.51
C ILE A 33 54.11 -40.82 62.76
N GLY A 34 54.69 -41.96 63.11
CA GLY A 34 54.36 -43.27 62.52
C GLY A 34 52.93 -43.76 62.81
N ILE A 35 52.41 -43.49 64.01
CA ILE A 35 51.02 -43.83 64.39
C ILE A 35 50.02 -42.93 63.65
N VAL A 36 50.29 -41.61 63.55
CA VAL A 36 49.46 -40.66 62.78
C VAL A 36 49.53 -40.94 61.28
N ALA A 37 50.69 -41.39 60.78
CA ALA A 37 50.91 -41.76 59.38
C ALA A 37 50.12 -42.99 58.92
N LEU A 38 49.57 -43.81 59.84
CA LEU A 38 48.77 -45.00 59.54
C LEU A 38 47.28 -44.85 59.89
N TRP A 39 46.87 -43.72 60.48
CA TRP A 39 45.46 -43.50 60.82
C TRP A 39 44.60 -43.34 59.56
N PRO A 40 43.47 -44.06 59.46
CA PRO A 40 42.57 -43.91 58.33
C PRO A 40 42.07 -42.46 58.27
N GLN A 41 42.11 -41.88 57.08
CA GLN A 41 41.71 -40.49 56.85
C GLN A 41 40.66 -40.42 55.77
N THR A 42 39.76 -39.46 55.90
CA THR A 42 38.71 -39.21 54.93
C THR A 42 38.88 -37.82 54.34
N ILE A 43 38.94 -37.71 53.02
CA ILE A 43 38.93 -36.44 52.28
C ILE A 43 37.60 -36.34 51.55
N THR A 44 36.88 -35.24 51.74
CA THR A 44 35.64 -34.99 50.97
C THR A 44 36.01 -34.27 49.69
N TYR A 45 35.73 -34.89 48.54
CA TYR A 45 35.99 -34.30 47.23
C TYR A 45 35.01 -33.17 46.94
N SER A 46 35.52 -32.03 46.47
CA SER A 46 34.72 -30.86 46.10
C SER A 46 34.86 -30.58 44.61
N TYR A 47 33.75 -30.19 43.98
CA TYR A 47 33.72 -29.78 42.57
C TYR A 47 34.12 -28.32 42.35
N GLN A 48 34.33 -27.52 43.40
CA GLN A 48 34.65 -26.09 43.28
C GLN A 48 36.11 -25.77 43.66
N GLN A 49 36.68 -26.49 44.61
CA GLN A 49 38.01 -26.18 45.15
C GLN A 49 38.82 -27.45 45.32
N ALA A 50 40.14 -27.30 45.39
CA ALA A 50 41.04 -28.40 45.67
C ALA A 50 40.64 -29.07 47.00
N ALA A 51 40.30 -30.36 46.94
CA ALA A 51 39.93 -31.14 48.10
C ALA A 51 41.19 -31.53 48.88
N CYS A 52 41.56 -30.69 49.85
CA CYS A 52 42.74 -30.87 50.69
C CYS A 52 42.35 -31.09 52.15
N THR A 53 43.17 -31.84 52.86
CA THR A 53 43.08 -32.02 54.31
C THR A 53 44.41 -31.64 54.93
N GLU A 54 44.37 -31.05 56.13
CA GLU A 54 45.59 -30.77 56.88
C GLU A 54 46.26 -32.09 57.30
N GLU A 55 47.48 -32.31 56.82
CA GLU A 55 48.27 -33.50 57.11
C GLU A 55 49.75 -33.16 57.00
N LEU A 56 50.49 -33.31 58.11
CA LEU A 56 51.93 -33.12 58.10
C LEU A 56 52.62 -34.38 57.57
N THR A 57 53.14 -34.30 56.34
CA THR A 57 53.95 -35.37 55.73
C THR A 57 55.40 -34.93 55.65
N VAL A 58 56.31 -35.68 56.27
CA VAL A 58 57.78 -35.45 56.17
C VAL A 58 58.32 -36.19 54.94
N ALA A 59 59.23 -35.55 54.20
CA ALA A 59 59.76 -36.04 52.92
C ALA A 59 58.66 -36.48 51.92
N PRO A 60 57.67 -35.61 51.61
CA PRO A 60 56.49 -35.97 50.83
C PRO A 60 56.81 -36.46 49.41
N GLY A 61 57.99 -36.14 48.87
CA GLY A 61 58.43 -36.61 47.55
C GLY A 61 58.69 -38.12 47.45
N LEU A 62 58.79 -38.81 48.59
CA LEU A 62 59.00 -40.28 48.63
C LEU A 62 57.68 -41.06 48.65
N PHE A 63 56.55 -40.39 48.86
CA PHE A 63 55.24 -41.02 48.89
C PHE A 63 54.61 -41.09 47.50
N LYS A 64 53.92 -42.20 47.22
CA LYS A 64 53.17 -42.41 45.99
C LYS A 64 51.74 -42.81 46.29
N SER A 65 50.83 -42.24 45.52
CA SER A 65 49.44 -42.69 45.39
C SER A 65 49.42 -44.04 44.68
N LYS A 66 48.77 -45.03 45.29
CA LYS A 66 48.58 -46.38 44.74
C LYS A 66 47.12 -46.82 44.89
N ASP A 67 46.77 -47.91 44.23
CA ASP A 67 45.50 -48.62 44.38
C ASP A 67 44.25 -47.82 43.96
N SER A 68 44.42 -46.80 43.11
CA SER A 68 43.32 -46.07 42.47
C SER A 68 43.74 -45.53 41.09
N SER A 69 42.89 -45.72 40.09
CA SER A 69 43.00 -45.10 38.75
C SER A 69 42.30 -43.74 38.68
N ASP A 70 41.40 -43.47 39.61
CA ASP A 70 40.42 -42.39 39.48
C ASP A 70 40.85 -41.13 40.22
N TYR A 71 41.64 -41.32 41.28
CA TYR A 71 42.15 -40.24 42.11
C TYR A 71 43.64 -40.39 42.40
N GLN A 72 44.32 -39.26 42.41
CA GLN A 72 45.72 -39.14 42.79
C GLN A 72 45.84 -38.23 44.01
N LEU A 73 46.53 -38.72 45.04
CA LEU A 73 46.92 -37.92 46.20
C LEU A 73 48.21 -37.14 45.87
N LYS A 74 48.21 -35.86 46.21
CA LYS A 74 49.36 -34.96 46.03
C LYS A 74 49.61 -34.13 47.29
N PRO A 75 50.87 -33.97 47.71
CA PRO A 75 51.20 -33.08 48.82
C PRO A 75 50.93 -31.62 48.44
N GLY A 76 50.18 -30.93 49.29
CA GLY A 76 49.92 -29.48 49.25
C GLY A 76 50.78 -28.73 50.28
N LYS A 77 50.86 -27.39 50.16
CA LYS A 77 51.65 -26.51 51.06
C LYS A 77 53.03 -27.08 51.41
N ILE A 78 53.84 -27.29 50.37
CA ILE A 78 55.16 -27.92 50.47
C ILE A 78 56.16 -26.95 51.10
N ILE A 79 56.97 -27.45 52.04
CA ILE A 79 58.14 -26.79 52.62
C ILE A 79 59.38 -27.37 51.93
N GLU A 80 60.08 -26.53 51.19
CA GLU A 80 61.22 -26.91 50.35
C GLU A 80 62.46 -26.07 50.71
N ILE A 81 63.63 -26.72 50.80
CA ILE A 81 64.93 -26.04 50.98
C ILE A 81 65.89 -26.65 49.96
N ALA A 82 66.53 -25.80 49.15
CA ALA A 82 67.53 -26.20 48.16
C ALA A 82 67.10 -27.35 47.22
N GLY A 83 65.85 -27.33 46.74
CA GLY A 83 65.32 -28.36 45.82
C GLY A 83 64.77 -29.62 46.50
N VAL A 84 64.94 -29.75 47.82
CA VAL A 84 64.51 -30.93 48.59
C VAL A 84 63.21 -30.62 49.29
N LYS A 85 62.15 -31.37 48.95
CA LYS A 85 60.83 -31.29 49.59
C LYS A 85 60.91 -31.93 50.98
N LEU A 86 61.07 -31.11 52.02
CA LEU A 86 61.30 -31.57 53.39
C LEU A 86 60.00 -31.92 54.11
N ALA A 87 58.93 -31.17 53.88
CA ALA A 87 57.63 -31.44 54.49
C ALA A 87 56.48 -30.91 53.62
N SER A 88 55.27 -31.36 53.91
CA SER A 88 54.01 -30.86 53.34
C SER A 88 53.01 -30.75 54.47
N ARG A 89 52.16 -29.71 54.44
CA ARG A 89 51.12 -29.48 55.46
C ARG A 89 49.73 -29.92 55.05
N GLU A 90 49.57 -30.34 53.81
CA GLU A 90 48.28 -30.75 53.26
C GLU A 90 48.43 -31.97 52.38
N LEU A 91 47.41 -32.81 52.35
CA LEU A 91 47.24 -33.83 51.34
C LEU A 91 46.02 -33.48 50.50
N CYS A 92 46.22 -33.29 49.21
CA CYS A 92 45.18 -32.88 48.26
C CYS A 92 44.83 -34.02 47.32
N VAL A 93 43.57 -34.10 46.93
CA VAL A 93 43.06 -35.05 45.95
C VAL A 93 42.92 -34.37 44.59
N THR A 94 43.43 -35.00 43.55
CA THR A 94 43.18 -34.63 42.14
C THR A 94 42.51 -35.79 41.42
N ALA A 95 41.46 -35.53 40.65
CA ALA A 95 40.83 -36.54 39.82
C ALA A 95 41.67 -36.81 38.55
N THR A 96 42.07 -38.06 38.35
CA THR A 96 42.79 -38.51 37.16
C THR A 96 41.83 -39.00 36.09
N ALA A 97 40.75 -39.69 36.49
CA ALA A 97 39.60 -40.06 35.68
C ALA A 97 38.33 -39.32 36.16
N THR A 98 37.20 -39.51 35.46
CA THR A 98 35.91 -38.89 35.81
C THR A 98 35.53 -39.21 37.27
N PRO A 99 35.41 -38.21 38.17
CA PRO A 99 35.09 -38.45 39.57
C PRO A 99 33.73 -39.16 39.70
N GLN A 100 33.68 -40.37 40.26
CA GLN A 100 32.43 -41.11 40.50
C GLN A 100 31.90 -40.87 41.92
N PRO A 101 30.58 -40.73 42.14
CA PRO A 101 30.00 -40.62 43.47
C PRO A 101 30.28 -41.86 44.34
N GLY A 102 30.42 -41.66 45.65
CA GLY A 102 30.66 -42.73 46.62
C GLY A 102 32.03 -42.65 47.30
N ASP A 103 32.40 -43.73 47.97
CA ASP A 103 33.62 -43.85 48.78
C ASP A 103 34.70 -44.60 48.00
N HIS A 104 35.85 -43.95 47.78
CA HIS A 104 36.97 -44.50 47.02
C HIS A 104 38.20 -44.63 47.91
N ALA A 105 38.82 -45.80 47.95
CA ALA A 105 40.05 -45.99 48.72
C ALA A 105 41.28 -45.68 47.86
N VAL A 106 42.19 -44.86 48.38
CA VAL A 106 43.49 -44.59 47.77
C VAL A 106 44.58 -44.85 48.80
N SER A 107 45.62 -45.57 48.38
CA SER A 107 46.75 -45.89 49.25
C SER A 107 47.84 -44.84 49.13
N TRP A 108 48.26 -44.27 50.25
CA TRP A 108 49.38 -43.33 50.35
C TRP A 108 50.57 -44.04 50.97
N SER A 109 51.55 -44.44 50.15
CA SER A 109 52.62 -45.35 50.55
C SER A 109 54.01 -44.80 50.32
N LEU A 110 54.92 -45.09 51.26
CA LEU A 110 56.35 -44.80 51.18
C LEU A 110 57.08 -46.04 50.64
N GLY A 111 57.68 -45.96 49.44
CA GLY A 111 58.70 -46.90 48.96
C GLY A 111 58.51 -48.40 49.27
N GLY A 112 57.40 -49.02 48.83
CA GLY A 112 57.19 -50.47 48.96
C GLY A 112 56.63 -50.95 50.31
N LEU A 113 56.48 -50.04 51.29
CA LEU A 113 55.84 -50.33 52.57
C LEU A 113 54.30 -50.29 52.46
N PRO A 114 53.56 -50.97 53.37
CA PRO A 114 52.11 -50.83 53.49
C PRO A 114 51.73 -49.36 53.67
N GLY A 115 50.94 -48.84 52.74
CA GLY A 115 50.48 -47.45 52.75
C GLY A 115 49.25 -47.24 53.63
N LYS A 116 49.04 -45.98 54.03
CA LYS A 116 47.80 -45.55 54.68
C LYS A 116 46.66 -45.54 53.67
N LYS A 117 45.50 -46.06 54.07
CA LYS A 117 44.27 -45.96 53.29
C LYS A 117 43.63 -44.59 53.55
N VAL A 118 43.47 -43.82 52.49
CA VAL A 118 42.72 -42.56 52.45
C VAL A 118 41.41 -42.81 51.72
N THR A 119 40.29 -42.61 52.40
CA THR A 119 38.95 -42.70 51.80
C THR A 119 38.59 -41.34 51.21
N ILE A 120 38.35 -41.29 49.90
CA ILE A 120 37.84 -40.12 49.21
C ILE A 120 36.33 -40.25 49.12
N LYS A 121 35.60 -39.35 49.78
CA LYS A 121 34.15 -39.27 49.69
C LYS A 121 33.77 -38.29 48.61
N THR A 122 33.19 -38.80 47.53
CA THR A 122 32.78 -37.99 46.39
C THR A 122 31.27 -37.83 46.39
N ALA A 123 30.81 -36.58 46.44
CA ALA A 123 29.38 -36.25 46.35
C ALA A 123 28.80 -36.63 44.97
N PRO A 124 27.46 -36.70 44.82
CA PRO A 124 26.83 -36.78 43.50
C PRO A 124 27.28 -35.63 42.59
N HIS A 125 27.30 -35.88 41.27
CA HIS A 125 27.71 -34.86 40.31
C HIS A 125 26.82 -33.60 40.40
N PRO A 126 27.38 -32.39 40.14
CA PRO A 126 26.60 -31.15 40.10
C PRO A 126 25.46 -31.23 39.09
N VAL A 127 24.25 -30.90 39.50
CA VAL A 127 23.03 -30.99 38.70
C VAL A 127 22.76 -29.63 38.05
N ALA A 128 22.78 -29.60 36.71
CA ALA A 128 22.33 -28.46 35.93
C ALA A 128 20.82 -28.53 35.70
N SER A 129 20.09 -27.48 36.09
CA SER A 129 18.67 -27.36 35.85
C SER A 129 18.39 -27.05 34.39
N VAL A 130 17.82 -28.04 33.69
CA VAL A 130 17.44 -27.98 32.27
C VAL A 130 15.97 -27.59 32.08
N ALA A 131 15.33 -27.05 33.11
CA ALA A 131 13.92 -26.64 33.08
C ALA A 131 13.66 -25.50 32.07
N LYS A 132 14.66 -24.65 31.82
CA LYS A 132 14.61 -23.59 30.80
C LYS A 132 14.36 -24.14 29.40
N LEU A 133 14.80 -25.36 29.11
CA LEU A 133 14.56 -26.06 27.83
C LEU A 133 13.12 -26.60 27.68
N ASN A 134 12.25 -26.42 28.68
CA ASN A 134 10.82 -26.74 28.55
C ASN A 134 10.02 -25.60 27.91
N ASN A 135 10.61 -24.42 27.76
CA ASN A 135 9.97 -23.24 27.20
C ASN A 135 10.75 -22.78 25.97
N PRO A 136 10.13 -21.99 25.08
CA PRO A 136 10.84 -21.41 23.96
C PRO A 136 12.04 -20.57 24.39
N VAL A 137 13.16 -20.68 23.68
CA VAL A 137 14.41 -19.99 24.02
C VAL A 137 14.74 -18.87 23.02
N PRO A 138 15.34 -17.75 23.47
CA PRO A 138 15.82 -16.71 22.57
C PRO A 138 17.03 -17.19 21.77
N VAL A 139 17.21 -16.65 20.56
CA VAL A 139 18.39 -16.91 19.71
C VAL A 139 19.48 -15.85 19.88
N SER A 140 19.15 -14.72 20.51
CA SER A 140 20.00 -13.53 20.61
C SER A 140 20.62 -13.33 22.01
N ARG A 141 20.17 -14.09 23.02
CA ARG A 141 20.63 -13.99 24.41
C ARG A 141 21.21 -15.31 24.89
N PRO A 142 22.21 -15.29 25.79
CA PRO A 142 22.73 -16.49 26.40
C PRO A 142 21.65 -17.27 27.16
N LEU A 143 21.73 -18.60 27.10
CA LEU A 143 20.93 -19.49 27.93
C LEU A 143 21.62 -19.70 29.27
N GLU A 144 20.92 -19.35 30.34
CA GLU A 144 21.41 -19.55 31.70
C GLU A 144 20.78 -20.80 32.32
N LEU A 145 21.62 -21.77 32.70
CA LEU A 145 21.23 -22.99 33.40
C LEU A 145 21.77 -22.94 34.82
N SER A 146 20.90 -22.96 35.83
CA SER A 146 21.34 -22.94 37.23
C SER A 146 21.95 -24.29 37.64
N LEU A 147 23.04 -24.26 38.40
CA LEU A 147 23.64 -25.41 39.05
C LEU A 147 23.21 -25.48 40.52
N ASN A 148 22.94 -26.68 41.03
CA ASN A 148 22.62 -26.87 42.46
C ASN A 148 23.82 -26.63 43.38
N VAL A 149 25.04 -26.89 42.90
CA VAL A 149 26.33 -26.63 43.56
C VAL A 149 27.35 -26.12 42.55
N PRO A 150 28.36 -25.34 42.96
CA PRO A 150 29.40 -24.90 42.04
C PRO A 150 30.25 -26.02 41.45
N ASP A 151 30.75 -25.83 40.22
CA ASP A 151 31.44 -26.87 39.45
C ASP A 151 32.56 -26.36 38.53
N ASP A 152 33.78 -26.31 39.05
CA ASP A 152 34.99 -25.95 38.33
C ASP A 152 35.72 -27.19 37.75
N VAL A 153 35.12 -28.37 37.88
CA VAL A 153 35.72 -29.65 37.45
C VAL A 153 35.20 -30.10 36.09
N PHE A 154 33.89 -30.00 35.87
CA PHE A 154 33.28 -30.41 34.61
C PHE A 154 33.07 -29.23 33.65
N GLN A 155 33.21 -29.50 32.36
CA GLN A 155 32.79 -28.61 31.29
C GLN A 155 31.39 -28.99 30.81
N TYR A 156 30.63 -27.99 30.38
CA TYR A 156 29.26 -28.16 29.93
C TYR A 156 29.12 -27.66 28.51
N HIS A 157 28.61 -28.52 27.63
CA HIS A 157 28.41 -28.19 26.22
C HIS A 157 26.91 -28.17 25.91
N LEU A 158 26.46 -27.14 25.21
CA LEU A 158 25.14 -27.07 24.59
C LEU A 158 25.31 -27.29 23.09
N GLN A 159 24.62 -28.30 22.57
CA GLN A 159 24.61 -28.63 21.15
C GLN A 159 23.20 -28.45 20.59
N ALA A 160 23.11 -27.87 19.40
CA ALA A 160 21.92 -27.89 18.56
C ALA A 160 22.39 -28.06 17.12
N THR A 161 21.67 -28.86 16.32
CA THR A 161 22.10 -29.28 14.98
C THR A 161 23.51 -29.91 15.01
N ASP A 162 24.40 -29.46 14.14
CA ASP A 162 25.81 -29.78 14.00
C ASP A 162 26.74 -28.88 14.85
N LYS A 163 26.20 -27.85 15.53
CA LYS A 163 26.99 -26.86 16.26
C LYS A 163 26.96 -27.09 17.75
N THR A 164 28.09 -26.82 18.39
CA THR A 164 28.28 -26.96 19.84
C THR A 164 28.89 -25.70 20.41
N VAL A 165 28.37 -25.24 21.54
CA VAL A 165 28.92 -24.13 22.32
C VAL A 165 29.34 -24.61 23.70
N VAL A 166 30.50 -24.15 24.17
CA VAL A 166 30.98 -24.41 25.53
C VAL A 166 30.35 -23.36 26.43
N CYS A 167 29.63 -23.80 27.46
CA CYS A 167 29.00 -22.91 28.42
C CYS A 167 30.06 -22.39 29.42
N GLU A 168 30.05 -21.09 29.65
CA GLU A 168 30.87 -20.45 30.68
C GLU A 168 30.30 -20.80 32.07
N ASN A 169 31.15 -21.29 32.97
CA ASN A 169 30.76 -21.54 34.35
C ASN A 169 30.88 -20.24 35.17
N GLN A 170 29.77 -19.84 35.78
CA GLN A 170 29.62 -18.67 36.63
C GLN A 170 29.23 -19.08 38.06
N SER A 171 30.09 -19.88 38.69
CA SER A 171 29.91 -20.46 40.03
C SER A 171 28.67 -21.34 40.15
N ARG A 172 27.45 -20.79 40.26
CA ARG A 172 26.19 -21.56 40.36
C ARG A 172 25.32 -21.46 39.11
N ALA A 173 25.86 -20.99 38.00
CA ALA A 173 25.14 -20.92 36.73
C ALA A 173 26.07 -21.28 35.57
N LEU A 174 25.50 -21.84 34.52
CA LEU A 174 26.15 -22.05 33.23
C LEU A 174 25.55 -21.05 32.24
N ARG A 175 26.40 -20.24 31.62
CA ARG A 175 26.02 -19.27 30.60
C ARG A 175 26.44 -19.78 29.24
N CYS A 176 25.49 -20.25 28.44
CA CYS A 176 25.73 -20.78 27.11
C CYS A 176 25.36 -19.72 26.07
N ASP A 177 26.32 -19.25 25.26
CA ASP A 177 26.04 -18.28 24.20
C ASP A 177 25.35 -18.95 22.99
N ILE A 178 24.01 -18.99 23.01
CA ILE A 178 23.19 -19.60 21.95
C ILE A 178 23.41 -18.93 20.59
N SER A 179 23.82 -17.65 20.55
CA SER A 179 23.95 -16.91 19.29
C SER A 179 24.94 -17.58 18.33
N GLN A 180 25.97 -18.25 18.87
CA GLN A 180 26.97 -19.01 18.11
C GLN A 180 26.38 -20.26 17.41
N LEU A 181 25.22 -20.75 17.85
CA LEU A 181 24.50 -21.84 17.20
C LEU A 181 23.77 -21.39 15.92
N GLN A 182 23.59 -20.08 15.71
CA GLN A 182 22.93 -19.49 14.52
C GLN A 182 21.55 -20.10 14.22
N LEU A 183 20.73 -20.25 15.26
CA LEU A 183 19.39 -20.83 15.15
C LEU A 183 18.40 -19.82 14.54
N LYS A 184 17.42 -20.33 13.78
CA LYS A 184 16.30 -19.51 13.28
C LYS A 184 15.25 -19.34 14.38
N GLN A 185 14.56 -18.21 14.40
CA GLN A 185 13.44 -17.94 15.31
C GLN A 185 12.18 -18.70 14.92
N GLY A 186 11.33 -19.05 15.89
CA GLY A 186 10.07 -19.78 15.68
C GLY A 186 10.25 -21.19 15.10
N THR A 187 11.39 -21.84 15.36
CA THR A 187 11.75 -23.15 14.81
C THR A 187 12.13 -24.12 15.93
N ALA A 188 11.70 -25.38 15.83
CA ALA A 188 12.07 -26.42 16.79
C ALA A 188 13.44 -27.04 16.47
N TYR A 189 14.28 -27.20 17.49
CA TYR A 189 15.58 -27.85 17.40
C TYR A 189 15.76 -28.90 18.50
N GLU A 190 16.46 -29.99 18.18
CA GLU A 190 16.95 -30.93 19.19
C GLU A 190 18.15 -30.30 19.91
N MET A 191 17.94 -29.90 21.18
CA MET A 191 18.97 -29.36 22.04
C MET A 191 19.50 -30.43 22.99
N VAL A 192 20.82 -30.57 23.03
CA VAL A 192 21.52 -31.55 23.86
C VAL A 192 22.47 -30.82 24.80
N VAL A 193 22.27 -31.00 26.11
CA VAL A 193 23.20 -30.51 27.14
C VAL A 193 24.02 -31.69 27.63
N SER A 194 25.34 -31.60 27.50
CA SER A 194 26.26 -32.68 27.87
C SER A 194 27.35 -32.20 28.82
N ARG A 195 27.75 -33.08 29.73
CA ARG A 195 28.85 -32.87 30.68
C ARG A 195 30.11 -33.55 30.16
N TYR A 196 31.25 -32.88 30.30
CA TYR A 196 32.57 -33.34 29.88
C TYR A 196 33.57 -33.25 31.02
N PHE A 197 34.52 -34.18 31.05
CA PHE A 197 35.70 -34.17 31.93
C PHE A 197 36.94 -34.40 31.07
N LYS A 198 37.89 -33.46 31.06
CA LYS A 198 39.10 -33.50 30.21
C LYS A 198 38.78 -33.93 28.76
N ASP A 199 37.85 -33.21 28.14
CA ASP A 199 37.37 -33.42 26.76
C ASP A 199 36.62 -34.74 26.49
N GLN A 200 36.45 -35.61 27.49
CA GLN A 200 35.65 -36.82 27.36
C GLN A 200 34.22 -36.58 27.84
N LYS A 201 33.24 -36.96 27.00
CA LYS A 201 31.81 -36.86 27.34
C LYS A 201 31.49 -37.83 28.48
N VAL A 202 31.02 -37.29 29.60
CA VAL A 202 30.66 -38.05 30.80
C VAL A 202 29.19 -38.47 30.76
N SER A 203 28.29 -37.53 30.46
CA SER A 203 26.85 -37.80 30.44
C SER A 203 26.10 -36.77 29.60
N THR A 204 24.89 -37.14 29.16
CA THR A 204 23.91 -36.20 28.60
C THR A 204 22.90 -35.84 29.67
N LEU A 205 22.85 -34.56 30.04
CA LEU A 205 22.00 -34.02 31.10
C LEU A 205 20.57 -33.78 30.59
N ALA A 206 20.44 -33.38 29.32
CA ALA A 206 19.17 -33.24 28.64
C ALA A 206 19.34 -33.50 27.15
N LYS A 207 18.29 -34.08 26.56
CA LYS A 207 18.08 -34.17 25.12
C LYS A 207 16.60 -33.89 24.88
N LYS A 208 16.27 -32.70 24.35
CA LYS A 208 14.88 -32.22 24.22
C LYS A 208 14.67 -31.53 22.88
N GLN A 209 13.46 -31.64 22.35
CA GLN A 209 12.98 -30.72 21.32
C GLN A 209 12.62 -29.40 21.97
N VAL A 210 13.24 -28.32 21.52
CA VAL A 210 13.08 -26.97 22.10
C VAL A 210 12.77 -26.02 20.96
N GLU A 211 11.67 -25.29 21.09
CA GLU A 211 11.31 -24.24 20.14
C GLU A 211 12.14 -22.98 20.43
N THR A 212 12.55 -22.27 19.39
CA THR A 212 13.05 -20.91 19.54
C THR A 212 11.87 -19.94 19.58
N LEU A 213 12.02 -18.82 20.29
CA LEU A 213 10.99 -17.77 20.33
C LEU A 213 10.64 -17.31 18.90
N SER A 214 9.36 -17.12 18.61
CA SER A 214 8.92 -16.46 17.39
C SER A 214 9.48 -15.03 17.35
N ALA A 215 9.88 -14.59 16.15
CA ALA A 215 10.38 -13.23 15.94
C ALA A 215 9.35 -12.18 16.38
N THR A 216 9.83 -11.04 16.88
CA THR A 216 8.99 -9.84 17.02
C THR A 216 8.71 -9.28 15.63
N THR A 217 7.55 -8.66 15.46
CA THR A 217 7.07 -8.12 14.17
C THR A 217 6.55 -6.70 14.34
N VAL A 218 6.62 -5.91 13.26
CA VAL A 218 5.99 -4.60 13.20
C VAL A 218 4.52 -4.78 12.81
N VAL A 219 3.62 -4.28 13.64
CA VAL A 219 2.16 -4.35 13.41
C VAL A 219 1.61 -3.07 12.78
N GLY A 220 2.31 -1.94 12.90
CA GLY A 220 1.85 -0.68 12.35
C GLY A 220 2.89 0.44 12.38
N SER A 221 2.62 1.48 11.60
CA SER A 221 3.35 2.74 11.62
C SER A 221 2.41 3.91 11.38
N SER A 222 2.66 5.05 12.02
CA SER A 222 1.84 6.25 11.84
C SER A 222 1.95 6.86 10.44
N ILE A 223 3.08 6.62 9.77
CA ILE A 223 3.28 6.94 8.35
C ILE A 223 3.32 5.62 7.59
N LYS A 224 2.44 5.48 6.60
CA LYS A 224 2.34 4.26 5.80
C LYS A 224 3.53 4.12 4.85
N PRO A 225 4.05 2.89 4.62
CA PRO A 225 5.01 2.64 3.57
C PRO A 225 4.50 3.12 2.20
N ASN A 226 5.36 3.80 1.46
CA ASN A 226 5.10 4.50 0.19
C ASN A 226 4.02 5.59 0.25
N GLY A 227 3.63 6.03 1.45
CA GLY A 227 2.64 7.08 1.66
C GLY A 227 3.16 8.49 1.34
N VAL A 228 2.23 9.42 1.19
CA VAL A 228 2.51 10.86 1.11
C VAL A 228 2.10 11.52 2.43
N VAL A 229 3.05 12.22 3.05
CA VAL A 229 2.87 13.00 4.27
C VAL A 229 2.51 14.43 3.86
N TYR A 230 1.30 14.85 4.17
CA TYR A 230 0.78 16.17 3.77
C TYR A 230 1.04 17.27 4.79
N ASP A 231 1.16 16.90 6.06
CA ASP A 231 1.35 17.79 7.19
C ASP A 231 2.84 18.02 7.51
N LYS A 232 3.13 18.51 8.73
CA LYS A 232 4.47 18.83 9.27
C LYS A 232 4.79 17.92 10.46
N PRO A 233 4.81 16.59 10.32
CA PRO A 233 5.06 15.72 11.47
C PRO A 233 6.49 15.90 11.96
N LYS A 234 6.64 15.85 13.29
CA LYS A 234 7.93 15.82 14.00
C LYS A 234 8.31 14.44 14.52
N SER A 235 7.43 13.47 14.30
CA SER A 235 7.64 12.11 14.77
C SER A 235 6.95 11.07 13.90
N MET A 236 7.52 9.86 13.87
CA MET A 236 6.87 8.65 13.39
C MET A 236 6.75 7.65 14.53
N GLN A 237 5.56 7.08 14.71
CA GLN A 237 5.32 5.98 15.63
C GLN A 237 5.43 4.65 14.87
N ILE A 238 6.05 3.65 15.50
CA ILE A 238 6.17 2.27 15.04
C ILE A 238 5.63 1.37 16.15
N ASP A 239 4.66 0.54 15.81
CA ASP A 239 4.00 -0.37 16.73
C ASP A 239 4.52 -1.79 16.49
N PHE A 240 4.89 -2.49 17.55
CA PHE A 240 5.34 -3.88 17.54
C PHE A 240 4.29 -4.80 18.18
N ASP A 241 4.36 -6.10 17.87
CA ASP A 241 3.53 -7.12 18.52
C ASP A 241 3.96 -7.43 19.97
N LYS A 242 5.17 -7.00 20.35
CA LYS A 242 5.78 -7.27 21.66
C LYS A 242 6.48 -6.05 22.24
N PRO A 243 6.60 -5.94 23.59
CA PRO A 243 7.38 -4.87 24.22
C PRO A 243 8.84 -4.88 23.80
N ILE A 244 9.39 -3.71 23.46
CA ILE A 244 10.74 -3.54 22.93
C ILE A 244 11.69 -3.01 24.01
N VAL A 245 12.88 -3.59 24.09
CA VAL A 245 13.96 -3.19 25.01
C VAL A 245 14.97 -2.29 24.31
N SER A 246 15.30 -2.61 23.07
CA SER A 246 16.25 -1.83 22.27
C SER A 246 15.89 -1.89 20.80
N ALA A 247 16.12 -0.79 20.09
CA ALA A 247 16.10 -0.71 18.64
C ALA A 247 17.02 0.44 18.20
N LYS A 248 17.41 0.45 16.94
CA LYS A 248 18.12 1.56 16.31
C LYS A 248 17.32 2.06 15.12
N THR A 249 17.41 3.35 14.86
CA THR A 249 16.70 4.01 13.76
C THR A 249 17.66 4.79 12.89
N GLU A 250 17.31 4.91 11.62
CA GLU A 250 18.04 5.72 10.66
C GLU A 250 17.03 6.34 9.69
N LEU A 251 16.85 7.66 9.79
CA LEU A 251 16.04 8.44 8.87
C LEU A 251 16.97 9.05 7.81
N VAL A 252 16.69 8.81 6.54
CA VAL A 252 17.46 9.38 5.43
C VAL A 252 16.56 10.15 4.48
N LYS A 253 17.05 11.29 4.00
CA LYS A 253 16.53 11.96 2.81
C LYS A 253 17.13 11.31 1.57
N ILE A 254 16.28 11.00 0.60
CA ILE A 254 16.66 10.41 -0.69
C ILE A 254 16.54 11.49 -1.76
N ASP A 255 17.65 11.72 -2.48
CA ASP A 255 17.70 12.63 -3.63
C ASP A 255 18.52 11.98 -4.76
N GLY A 256 17.82 11.39 -5.74
CA GLY A 256 18.42 10.50 -6.74
C GLY A 256 19.10 9.31 -6.05
N ASP A 257 20.40 9.13 -6.34
CA ASP A 257 21.24 8.10 -5.71
C ASP A 257 21.85 8.54 -4.37
N SER A 258 21.70 9.81 -4.00
CA SER A 258 22.27 10.34 -2.76
C SER A 258 21.36 10.08 -1.55
N ARG A 259 21.98 9.68 -0.43
CA ARG A 259 21.31 9.45 0.86
C ARG A 259 21.94 10.34 1.92
N LYS A 260 21.14 11.23 2.51
CA LYS A 260 21.59 12.13 3.59
C LYS A 260 20.87 11.79 4.89
N VAL A 261 21.63 11.46 5.93
CA VAL A 261 21.08 11.16 7.26
C VAL A 261 20.43 12.40 7.86
N VAL A 262 19.22 12.24 8.38
CA VAL A 262 18.47 13.25 9.13
C VAL A 262 18.62 12.94 10.62
N PRO A 263 19.06 13.90 11.45
CA PRO A 263 19.12 13.72 12.88
C PRO A 263 17.76 13.31 13.45
N SER A 264 17.74 12.19 14.16
CA SER A 264 16.53 11.68 14.81
C SER A 264 16.86 10.98 16.12
N THR A 265 15.90 11.00 17.05
CA THR A 265 15.99 10.34 18.36
C THR A 265 14.89 9.29 18.47
N LEU A 266 15.23 8.13 19.04
CA LEU A 266 14.29 7.05 19.28
C LEU A 266 13.95 6.97 20.76
N THR A 267 12.66 6.94 21.08
CA THR A 267 12.14 6.57 22.40
C THR A 267 11.26 5.34 22.28
N THR A 268 11.27 4.47 23.29
CA THR A 268 10.49 3.23 23.28
C THR A 268 9.77 3.08 24.61
N GLU A 269 8.46 2.85 24.55
CA GLU A 269 7.61 2.59 25.70
C GLU A 269 6.71 1.39 25.41
N GLY A 270 6.92 0.29 26.14
CA GLY A 270 6.22 -0.96 25.88
C GLY A 270 6.46 -1.45 24.46
N ALA A 271 5.38 -1.69 23.71
CA ALA A 271 5.44 -2.16 22.31
C ALA A 271 5.47 -1.03 21.28
N VAL A 272 5.63 0.22 21.71
CA VAL A 272 5.58 1.40 20.84
C VAL A 272 6.93 2.10 20.83
N SER A 273 7.47 2.33 19.64
CA SER A 273 8.67 3.13 19.42
C SER A 273 8.30 4.42 18.69
N ARG A 274 8.78 5.56 19.19
CA ARG A 274 8.60 6.88 18.58
C ARG A 274 9.95 7.41 18.12
N VAL A 275 10.06 7.66 16.82
CA VAL A 275 11.20 8.33 16.20
C VAL A 275 10.85 9.81 16.03
N GLU A 276 11.66 10.70 16.59
CA GLU A 276 11.44 12.15 16.56
C GLU A 276 12.58 12.85 15.84
N TRP A 277 12.28 13.97 15.16
CA TRP A 277 13.27 14.81 14.48
C TRP A 277 12.98 16.30 14.71
N PRO A 278 14.01 17.15 14.83
CA PRO A 278 13.84 18.53 15.29
C PRO A 278 13.26 19.47 14.21
N ASP A 279 13.75 19.36 12.99
CA ASP A 279 13.45 20.31 11.91
C ASP A 279 12.30 19.82 11.01
N ASP A 280 11.70 20.74 10.25
CA ASP A 280 10.68 20.33 9.27
C ASP A 280 11.38 19.54 8.16
N LEU A 281 10.76 18.45 7.73
CA LEU A 281 11.25 17.72 6.56
C LEU A 281 11.06 18.58 5.30
N ASP A 282 12.03 18.50 4.40
CA ASP A 282 12.03 19.24 3.14
C ASP A 282 10.80 18.86 2.30
N ARG A 283 10.18 19.87 1.69
CA ARG A 283 8.99 19.69 0.87
C ARG A 283 9.35 19.11 -0.49
N SER A 284 8.41 18.36 -1.08
CA SER A 284 8.62 17.64 -2.35
C SER A 284 9.81 16.67 -2.34
N ALA A 285 10.21 16.17 -1.17
CA ALA A 285 11.33 15.24 -1.01
C ALA A 285 10.86 13.84 -0.62
N SER A 286 11.72 12.85 -0.85
CA SER A 286 11.52 11.46 -0.45
C SER A 286 12.40 11.14 0.75
N TYR A 287 11.88 10.30 1.65
CA TYR A 287 12.57 9.86 2.85
C TYR A 287 12.39 8.36 3.04
N GLU A 288 13.29 7.74 3.78
CA GLU A 288 13.21 6.35 4.23
C GLU A 288 13.60 6.31 5.70
N LEU A 289 12.71 5.77 6.54
CA LEU A 289 13.02 5.44 7.92
C LEU A 289 13.29 3.93 8.01
N ALA A 290 14.48 3.55 8.48
CA ALA A 290 14.81 2.18 8.79
C ALA A 290 14.83 1.96 10.31
N VAL A 291 14.19 0.88 10.77
CA VAL A 291 14.26 0.39 12.15
C VAL A 291 14.98 -0.95 12.14
N LYS A 292 16.11 -1.04 12.86
CA LYS A 292 17.03 -2.18 12.88
C LYS A 292 17.45 -2.54 14.29
N ASP A 293 18.10 -3.68 14.45
CA ASP A 293 18.61 -4.19 15.74
C ASP A 293 17.53 -4.22 16.84
N VAL A 294 16.29 -4.56 16.47
CA VAL A 294 15.15 -4.58 17.40
C VAL A 294 15.21 -5.84 18.27
N VAL A 295 15.15 -5.66 19.58
CA VAL A 295 15.11 -6.73 20.58
C VAL A 295 13.93 -6.50 21.52
N ALA A 296 13.05 -7.50 21.60
CA ALA A 296 11.90 -7.52 22.49
C ALA A 296 12.28 -7.93 23.93
N GLN A 297 11.38 -7.68 24.88
CA GLN A 297 11.57 -8.00 26.29
C GLN A 297 11.77 -9.49 26.53
N ASP A 298 11.04 -10.35 25.80
CA ASP A 298 11.18 -11.81 25.82
C ASP A 298 12.51 -12.32 25.23
N GLY A 299 13.26 -11.46 24.54
CA GLY A 299 14.53 -11.80 23.88
C GLY A 299 14.39 -12.22 22.41
N SER A 300 13.18 -12.21 21.85
CA SER A 300 13.00 -12.29 20.40
C SER A 300 13.52 -11.01 19.72
N SER A 301 13.92 -11.12 18.46
CA SER A 301 14.40 -10.00 17.66
C SER A 301 13.68 -9.89 16.33
N LEU A 302 13.74 -8.73 15.69
CA LEU A 302 13.22 -8.58 14.33
C LEU A 302 14.20 -9.27 13.37
N ILE A 303 13.69 -10.02 12.38
CA ILE A 303 14.54 -10.78 11.45
C ILE A 303 15.22 -9.84 10.47
N ASP A 304 14.42 -9.06 9.75
CA ASP A 304 14.88 -8.10 8.75
C ASP A 304 14.57 -6.67 9.20
N PRO A 305 15.45 -5.68 8.92
CA PRO A 305 15.14 -4.29 9.19
C PRO A 305 13.80 -3.88 8.58
N TYR A 306 12.98 -3.19 9.37
CA TYR A 306 11.73 -2.64 8.87
C TYR A 306 11.99 -1.27 8.24
N THR A 307 11.66 -1.11 6.97
CA THR A 307 11.87 0.15 6.24
C THR A 307 10.53 0.78 5.84
N VAL A 308 10.42 2.08 6.05
CA VAL A 308 9.26 2.90 5.69
C VAL A 308 9.72 3.99 4.73
N PRO A 309 9.70 3.73 3.40
CA PRO A 309 9.86 4.80 2.43
C PRO A 309 8.59 5.68 2.42
N PHE A 310 8.73 7.00 2.32
CA PHE A 310 7.60 7.92 2.21
C PHE A 310 8.00 9.21 1.49
N LYS A 311 7.01 9.98 1.02
CA LYS A 311 7.22 11.29 0.39
C LYS A 311 6.60 12.38 1.23
N VAL A 312 7.23 13.55 1.27
CA VAL A 312 6.67 14.75 1.90
C VAL A 312 6.04 15.60 0.81
N SER A 313 4.75 15.91 0.97
CA SER A 313 4.00 16.70 -0.01
C SER A 313 4.64 18.08 -0.18
N GLY A 314 4.68 18.53 -1.44
CA GLY A 314 5.08 19.89 -1.79
C GLY A 314 4.04 20.95 -1.43
N GLY A 315 2.79 20.54 -1.19
CA GLY A 315 1.59 21.38 -1.17
C GLY A 315 0.54 20.83 -2.15
N PRO A 316 -0.63 21.49 -2.29
CA PRO A 316 -1.78 20.90 -2.97
C PRO A 316 -1.54 20.74 -4.46
N LYS A 317 -1.78 19.54 -5.02
CA LYS A 317 -1.61 19.26 -6.45
C LYS A 317 -2.93 18.91 -7.11
N VAL A 318 -3.17 19.42 -8.31
CA VAL A 318 -4.38 19.05 -9.07
C VAL A 318 -4.32 17.58 -9.42
N SER A 319 -5.33 16.83 -8.97
CA SER A 319 -5.53 15.41 -9.25
C SER A 319 -6.54 15.19 -10.37
N ASN A 320 -7.50 16.12 -10.56
CA ASN A 320 -8.55 16.00 -11.57
C ASN A 320 -9.18 17.35 -11.96
N VAL A 321 -9.78 17.40 -13.15
CA VAL A 321 -10.70 18.46 -13.59
C VAL A 321 -11.97 17.83 -14.18
N SER A 322 -13.15 18.35 -13.82
CA SER A 322 -14.44 17.69 -14.13
C SER A 322 -14.89 17.75 -15.59
N VAL A 323 -14.10 18.37 -16.48
CA VAL A 323 -14.46 18.60 -17.87
C VAL A 323 -13.26 18.34 -18.79
N GLY A 324 -13.53 18.00 -20.05
CA GLY A 324 -12.51 17.93 -21.10
C GLY A 324 -12.12 19.31 -21.64
N SER A 325 -11.20 19.33 -22.59
CA SER A 325 -10.69 20.56 -23.23
C SER A 325 -11.62 21.14 -24.31
N SER A 326 -12.74 20.50 -24.62
CA SER A 326 -13.70 20.96 -25.62
C SER A 326 -15.13 20.65 -25.18
N GLN A 327 -16.09 21.36 -25.80
CA GLN A 327 -17.52 21.20 -25.55
C GLN A 327 -17.93 21.36 -24.08
N VAL A 328 -17.22 22.23 -23.34
CA VAL A 328 -17.57 22.49 -21.94
C VAL A 328 -18.99 23.06 -21.87
N PRO A 329 -19.91 22.46 -21.08
CA PRO A 329 -21.29 22.90 -21.03
C PRO A 329 -21.44 24.33 -20.50
N LEU A 330 -22.35 25.08 -21.11
CA LEU A 330 -22.70 26.44 -20.69
C LEU A 330 -23.44 26.40 -19.34
N GLY A 331 -23.16 27.34 -18.45
CA GLY A 331 -23.80 27.42 -17.13
C GLY A 331 -23.44 26.29 -16.16
N ALA A 332 -22.49 25.43 -16.50
CA ALA A 332 -21.97 24.40 -15.61
C ALA A 332 -20.97 24.97 -14.57
N THR A 333 -20.64 24.14 -13.59
CA THR A 333 -19.52 24.38 -12.67
C THR A 333 -18.39 23.42 -13.01
N ILE A 334 -17.22 23.96 -13.33
CA ILE A 334 -15.98 23.20 -13.46
C ILE A 334 -15.44 22.95 -12.04
N VAL A 335 -15.13 21.71 -11.73
CA VAL A 335 -14.55 21.31 -10.44
C VAL A 335 -13.10 20.89 -10.67
N VAL A 336 -12.17 21.65 -10.11
CA VAL A 336 -10.75 21.28 -10.03
C VAL A 336 -10.51 20.62 -8.67
N THR A 337 -10.05 19.37 -8.68
CA THR A 337 -9.84 18.56 -7.47
C THR A 337 -8.35 18.46 -7.16
N PHE A 338 -8.00 18.54 -5.89
CA PHE A 338 -6.63 18.45 -5.40
C PHE A 338 -6.38 17.10 -4.69
N ASP A 339 -5.12 16.73 -4.52
CA ASP A 339 -4.70 15.53 -3.78
C ASP A 339 -4.87 15.65 -2.25
N GLN A 340 -5.17 16.87 -1.77
CA GLN A 340 -5.40 17.20 -0.38
C GLN A 340 -6.31 18.42 -0.24
N PRO A 341 -6.94 18.63 0.93
CA PRO A 341 -7.78 19.80 1.15
C PRO A 341 -7.00 21.11 1.11
N LEU A 342 -7.64 22.15 0.58
CA LEU A 342 -7.16 23.53 0.59
C LEU A 342 -7.46 24.21 1.94
N SER A 343 -6.63 25.19 2.32
CA SER A 343 -6.81 26.00 3.53
C SER A 343 -8.12 26.80 3.49
N ASP A 344 -8.83 26.83 4.63
CA ASP A 344 -10.03 27.64 4.82
C ASP A 344 -9.76 29.13 5.06
N LYS A 345 -8.51 29.50 5.32
CA LYS A 345 -8.12 30.86 5.72
C LYS A 345 -7.47 31.65 4.59
N GLN A 346 -7.18 31.01 3.45
CA GLN A 346 -6.49 31.66 2.34
C GLN A 346 -7.41 32.52 1.47
N ASP A 347 -6.84 33.54 0.86
CA ASP A 347 -7.45 34.27 -0.24
C ASP A 347 -7.18 33.53 -1.56
N ILE A 348 -8.20 32.85 -2.07
CA ILE A 348 -8.07 32.00 -3.27
C ILE A 348 -7.74 32.81 -4.54
N ALA A 349 -8.07 34.11 -4.56
CA ALA A 349 -7.84 34.97 -5.71
C ALA A 349 -6.35 35.19 -6.00
N LYS A 350 -5.49 35.04 -4.98
CA LYS A 350 -4.03 35.12 -5.14
C LYS A 350 -3.46 33.91 -5.89
N GLY A 351 -4.09 32.74 -5.68
CA GLY A 351 -3.64 31.47 -6.22
C GLY A 351 -4.27 31.04 -7.54
N VAL A 352 -5.34 31.72 -7.98
CA VAL A 352 -6.18 31.28 -9.10
C VAL A 352 -6.41 32.43 -10.07
N SER A 353 -6.01 32.22 -11.33
CA SER A 353 -6.32 33.09 -12.45
C SER A 353 -7.25 32.37 -13.42
N VAL A 354 -8.32 33.05 -13.85
CA VAL A 354 -9.28 32.51 -14.82
C VAL A 354 -9.52 33.52 -15.94
N THR A 355 -9.74 33.03 -17.16
CA THR A 355 -9.96 33.87 -18.35
C THR A 355 -11.21 33.45 -19.12
N GLY A 356 -11.64 34.27 -20.09
CA GLY A 356 -12.77 33.96 -20.97
C GLY A 356 -14.15 34.12 -20.32
N GLY A 357 -14.26 34.84 -19.20
CA GLY A 357 -15.53 35.05 -18.47
C GLY A 357 -15.81 34.02 -17.38
N LEU A 358 -14.87 33.10 -17.13
CA LEU A 358 -14.90 32.23 -15.95
C LEU A 358 -14.84 33.05 -14.67
N THR A 359 -15.44 32.53 -13.61
CA THR A 359 -15.39 33.13 -12.26
C THR A 359 -15.14 32.06 -11.22
N VAL A 360 -14.35 32.37 -10.20
CA VAL A 360 -14.17 31.47 -9.05
C VAL A 360 -15.43 31.53 -8.21
N ALA A 361 -16.20 30.44 -8.20
CA ALA A 361 -17.45 30.33 -7.46
C ALA A 361 -17.22 30.02 -5.97
N GLY A 362 -16.12 29.36 -5.65
CA GLY A 362 -15.73 29.07 -4.28
C GLY A 362 -14.82 27.85 -4.17
N ARG A 363 -14.68 27.35 -2.96
CA ARG A 363 -13.87 26.17 -2.63
C ARG A 363 -14.56 25.35 -1.55
N GLN A 364 -14.34 24.04 -1.57
CA GLN A 364 -14.92 23.11 -0.60
C GLN A 364 -13.97 21.92 -0.41
N GLY A 365 -13.32 21.83 0.76
CA GLY A 365 -12.36 20.77 1.04
C GLY A 365 -11.19 20.77 0.04
N ASP A 366 -11.10 19.72 -0.76
CA ASP A 366 -10.11 19.51 -1.83
C ASP A 366 -10.59 19.97 -3.21
N ARG A 367 -11.65 20.77 -3.29
CA ARG A 367 -12.26 21.19 -4.56
C ARG A 367 -12.26 22.70 -4.70
N LEU A 368 -11.91 23.16 -5.90
CA LEU A 368 -12.09 24.53 -6.37
C LEU A 368 -13.21 24.53 -7.42
N LEU A 369 -14.21 25.39 -7.21
CA LEU A 369 -15.40 25.50 -8.04
C LEU A 369 -15.27 26.73 -8.93
N ILE A 370 -15.33 26.54 -10.24
CA ILE A 370 -15.25 27.59 -11.24
C ILE A 370 -16.56 27.63 -12.03
N SER A 371 -17.25 28.77 -12.02
CA SER A 371 -18.52 28.95 -12.72
C SER A 371 -18.29 29.35 -14.19
N THR A 372 -19.08 28.75 -15.08
CA THR A 372 -19.13 29.11 -16.51
C THR A 372 -20.33 29.97 -16.88
N ALA A 373 -21.08 30.49 -15.89
CA ALA A 373 -22.35 31.21 -16.11
C ALA A 373 -22.23 32.43 -17.03
N ASN A 374 -21.10 33.15 -16.99
CA ASN A 374 -20.86 34.36 -17.77
C ASN A 374 -20.03 34.12 -19.04
N VAL A 375 -19.74 32.86 -19.37
CA VAL A 375 -18.90 32.53 -20.51
C VAL A 375 -19.75 32.51 -21.78
N PRO A 376 -19.35 33.22 -22.84
CA PRO A 376 -20.07 33.19 -24.11
C PRO A 376 -19.97 31.81 -24.78
N ARG A 377 -20.94 31.49 -25.64
CA ARG A 377 -20.91 30.31 -26.50
C ARG A 377 -19.64 30.30 -27.34
N CYS A 378 -19.07 29.12 -27.56
CA CYS A 378 -17.78 28.96 -28.26
C CYS A 378 -16.58 29.68 -27.64
N GLY A 379 -16.70 30.27 -26.44
CA GLY A 379 -15.63 31.00 -25.81
C GLY A 379 -14.46 30.08 -25.44
N ASP A 380 -13.25 30.55 -25.70
CA ASP A 380 -12.04 29.93 -25.18
C ASP A 380 -11.84 30.40 -23.74
N VAL A 381 -11.59 29.45 -22.83
CA VAL A 381 -11.42 29.70 -21.40
C VAL A 381 -10.13 29.07 -20.90
N ALA A 382 -9.54 29.64 -19.86
CA ALA A 382 -8.40 29.05 -19.19
C ALA A 382 -8.47 29.22 -17.68
N ILE A 383 -7.90 28.25 -16.97
CA ILE A 383 -7.66 28.26 -15.53
C ILE A 383 -6.15 28.09 -15.35
N ALA A 384 -5.53 28.97 -14.57
CA ALA A 384 -4.14 28.88 -14.17
C ALA A 384 -4.05 28.98 -12.66
N LEU A 385 -3.32 28.06 -12.05
CA LEU A 385 -3.05 28.02 -10.62
C LEU A 385 -1.58 28.40 -10.38
N SER A 386 -1.32 29.18 -9.34
CA SER A 386 0.05 29.46 -8.87
C SER A 386 0.43 28.54 -7.69
N ASP A 387 1.69 28.56 -7.31
CA ASP A 387 2.22 27.86 -6.12
C ASP A 387 1.84 28.52 -4.79
N GLU A 388 1.17 29.67 -4.81
CA GLU A 388 0.70 30.37 -3.62
C GLU A 388 -0.51 29.68 -2.96
N LEU A 389 -1.15 28.73 -3.64
CA LEU A 389 -2.25 27.95 -3.08
C LEU A 389 -1.77 27.12 -1.88
N GLN A 390 -2.51 27.25 -0.78
CA GLN A 390 -2.18 26.65 0.50
C GLN A 390 -3.07 25.45 0.80
N SER A 391 -2.48 24.34 1.24
CA SER A 391 -3.23 23.20 1.79
C SER A 391 -3.76 23.52 3.19
N LYS A 392 -4.68 22.69 3.71
CA LYS A 392 -5.15 22.81 5.10
C LYS A 392 -4.07 22.63 6.17
N TYR A 393 -2.86 22.23 5.78
CA TYR A 393 -1.71 22.00 6.66
C TYR A 393 -0.68 23.14 6.60
N ASP A 394 -1.06 24.30 6.08
CA ASP A 394 -0.21 25.47 5.91
C ASP A 394 1.04 25.18 5.05
N VAL A 395 0.85 24.39 3.99
CA VAL A 395 1.89 24.05 3.00
C VAL A 395 1.50 24.64 1.65
N THR A 396 2.42 25.40 1.05
CA THR A 396 2.35 25.97 -0.30
C THR A 396 3.42 25.34 -1.18
N GLY A 397 3.27 25.43 -2.50
CA GLY A 397 4.16 24.77 -3.46
C GLY A 397 3.52 23.56 -4.13
N GLY A 398 3.69 23.41 -5.45
CA GLY A 398 3.18 22.25 -6.19
C GLY A 398 1.80 22.41 -6.83
N SER A 399 1.11 23.53 -6.62
CA SER A 399 -0.19 23.80 -7.24
C SER A 399 -0.12 24.37 -8.66
N VAL A 400 1.08 24.69 -9.17
CA VAL A 400 1.25 25.25 -10.53
C VAL A 400 0.65 24.30 -11.56
N TRP A 401 -0.42 24.75 -12.20
CA TRP A 401 -1.18 23.96 -13.15
C TRP A 401 -1.94 24.88 -14.10
N LYS A 402 -2.10 24.45 -15.35
CA LYS A 402 -2.83 25.20 -16.37
C LYS A 402 -3.81 24.28 -17.08
N PHE A 403 -4.96 24.82 -17.40
CA PHE A 403 -6.00 24.17 -18.16
C PHE A 403 -6.62 25.16 -19.11
N ALA A 404 -6.78 24.74 -20.37
CA ALA A 404 -7.47 25.50 -21.39
C ALA A 404 -8.59 24.63 -21.95
N ALA A 405 -9.74 25.23 -22.16
CA ALA A 405 -10.86 24.55 -22.76
C ALA A 405 -11.69 25.48 -23.64
N ARG A 406 -12.52 24.89 -24.50
CA ARG A 406 -13.49 25.62 -25.31
C ARG A 406 -14.90 25.26 -24.89
N MET A 407 -15.73 26.29 -24.68
CA MET A 407 -17.15 26.10 -24.39
C MET A 407 -17.89 25.50 -25.58
N SER A 408 -18.98 24.80 -25.29
CA SER A 408 -19.89 24.32 -26.31
C SER A 408 -20.41 25.47 -27.18
N CYS A 409 -20.46 25.25 -28.48
CA CYS A 409 -21.01 26.21 -29.44
C CYS A 409 -22.51 26.04 -29.65
N LYS A 410 -23.07 24.94 -29.15
CA LYS A 410 -24.48 24.58 -29.31
C LYS A 410 -25.26 24.81 -28.02
N THR A 411 -26.52 25.18 -28.22
CA THR A 411 -27.57 25.14 -27.20
C THR A 411 -28.57 24.08 -27.59
N VAL A 412 -29.22 23.47 -26.60
CA VAL A 412 -30.14 22.35 -26.80
C VAL A 412 -31.50 22.75 -26.22
N GLU A 413 -32.53 22.69 -27.05
CA GLU A 413 -33.92 22.94 -26.68
C GLU A 413 -34.74 21.67 -26.91
N THR A 414 -35.61 21.30 -25.96
CA THR A 414 -36.67 20.32 -26.21
C THR A 414 -37.88 21.08 -26.74
N ILE A 415 -38.20 20.86 -28.02
CA ILE A 415 -39.26 21.62 -28.72
C ILE A 415 -40.64 20.97 -28.57
N GLY A 416 -40.68 19.75 -28.04
CA GLY A 416 -41.88 18.97 -27.80
C GLY A 416 -41.55 17.51 -27.45
N TYR A 417 -42.59 16.70 -27.32
CA TYR A 417 -42.47 15.26 -27.04
C TYR A 417 -43.30 14.47 -28.05
N SER A 418 -42.84 13.28 -28.39
CA SER A 418 -43.57 12.33 -29.24
C SER A 418 -44.80 11.74 -28.54
N ALA A 419 -45.61 10.98 -29.29
CA ALA A 419 -46.77 10.26 -28.77
C ALA A 419 -46.42 9.33 -27.59
N LYS A 420 -45.22 8.73 -27.59
CA LYS A 420 -44.72 7.90 -26.49
C LYS A 420 -43.79 8.66 -25.52
N GLY A 421 -43.80 9.98 -25.52
CA GLY A 421 -43.11 10.83 -24.55
C GLY A 421 -41.61 11.01 -24.76
N ARG A 422 -41.06 10.69 -25.93
CA ARG A 422 -39.63 10.94 -26.24
C ARG A 422 -39.43 12.40 -26.66
N ALA A 423 -38.38 13.03 -26.13
CA ALA A 423 -38.06 14.42 -26.45
C ALA A 423 -37.72 14.60 -27.94
N ILE A 424 -38.23 15.69 -28.53
CA ILE A 424 -37.83 16.19 -29.84
C ILE A 424 -36.84 17.33 -29.59
N THR A 425 -35.61 17.13 -30.02
CA THR A 425 -34.48 18.01 -29.63
C THR A 425 -34.02 18.87 -30.81
N ALA A 426 -33.91 20.17 -30.56
CA ALA A 426 -33.29 21.13 -31.48
C ALA A 426 -31.92 21.58 -30.95
N TYR A 427 -30.92 21.57 -31.82
CA TYR A 427 -29.58 22.09 -31.57
C TYR A 427 -29.43 23.44 -32.26
N THR A 428 -29.09 24.49 -31.53
CA THR A 428 -28.89 25.83 -32.10
C THR A 428 -27.44 26.29 -31.95
N LEU A 429 -26.81 26.63 -33.08
CA LEU A 429 -25.47 27.20 -33.17
C LEU A 429 -25.49 28.58 -33.84
N GLY A 430 -24.59 29.47 -33.45
CA GLY A 430 -24.62 30.88 -33.87
C GLY A 430 -25.56 31.75 -33.04
N ASN A 431 -25.38 33.08 -33.12
CA ASN A 431 -26.10 34.07 -32.32
C ASN A 431 -26.97 35.03 -33.16
N GLY A 432 -26.89 34.95 -34.50
CA GLY A 432 -27.52 35.93 -35.37
C GLY A 432 -29.04 35.76 -35.50
N PRO A 433 -29.79 36.83 -35.79
CA PRO A 433 -31.26 36.82 -35.79
C PRO A 433 -31.86 35.93 -36.88
N THR A 434 -31.19 35.76 -38.04
CA THR A 434 -31.72 34.98 -39.17
C THR A 434 -31.50 33.49 -38.95
N LYS A 435 -32.57 32.68 -38.99
CA LYS A 435 -32.47 31.22 -38.77
C LYS A 435 -32.49 30.43 -40.08
N VAL A 436 -31.65 29.40 -40.16
CA VAL A 436 -31.71 28.35 -41.18
C VAL A 436 -31.89 27.02 -40.46
N VAL A 437 -32.93 26.27 -40.82
CA VAL A 437 -33.32 25.04 -40.11
C VAL A 437 -33.00 23.83 -40.97
N TYR A 438 -32.42 22.79 -40.36
CA TYR A 438 -32.14 21.49 -41.00
C TYR A 438 -32.85 20.41 -40.19
N THR A 439 -33.69 19.60 -40.83
CA THR A 439 -34.49 18.59 -40.14
C THR A 439 -34.29 17.20 -40.74
N GLY A 440 -34.34 16.17 -39.90
CA GLY A 440 -34.26 14.77 -40.33
C GLY A 440 -35.23 13.86 -39.57
N ALA A 441 -35.39 12.66 -40.11
CA ALA A 441 -36.17 11.57 -39.53
C ALA A 441 -37.58 11.99 -39.09
N ILE A 442 -38.32 12.65 -39.98
CA ILE A 442 -39.79 12.76 -39.88
C ILE A 442 -40.45 11.42 -40.16
N HIS A 443 -39.84 10.62 -41.04
CA HIS A 443 -40.11 9.19 -41.14
C HIS A 443 -39.06 8.41 -40.36
N GLY A 444 -39.49 7.56 -39.43
CA GLY A 444 -38.59 6.92 -38.48
C GLY A 444 -37.65 5.88 -39.08
N ASN A 445 -38.02 5.27 -40.20
CA ASN A 445 -37.19 4.32 -40.94
C ASN A 445 -36.12 4.98 -41.84
N GLU A 446 -36.11 6.31 -41.97
CA GLU A 446 -35.15 7.07 -42.79
C GLU A 446 -33.92 7.48 -41.96
N VAL A 447 -33.27 6.51 -41.32
CA VAL A 447 -32.23 6.72 -40.29
C VAL A 447 -30.97 7.42 -40.81
N SER A 448 -30.68 7.36 -42.11
CA SER A 448 -29.59 8.11 -42.75
C SER A 448 -29.71 9.62 -42.54
N THR A 449 -30.93 10.15 -42.54
CA THR A 449 -31.20 11.59 -42.36
C THR A 449 -30.88 12.04 -40.94
N LYS A 450 -31.24 11.23 -39.92
CA LYS A 450 -30.84 11.47 -38.53
C LYS A 450 -29.32 11.49 -38.39
N ALA A 451 -28.65 10.49 -38.97
CA ALA A 451 -27.19 10.40 -38.93
C ALA A 451 -26.53 11.61 -39.62
N LEU A 452 -27.07 12.07 -40.75
CA LEU A 452 -26.61 13.28 -41.45
C LEU A 452 -26.76 14.53 -40.56
N MET A 453 -27.92 14.70 -39.92
CA MET A 453 -28.15 15.83 -39.03
C MET A 453 -27.21 15.84 -37.83
N MET A 454 -26.91 14.67 -37.24
CA MET A 454 -25.93 14.59 -36.16
C MET A 454 -24.53 14.95 -36.63
N LYS A 455 -24.10 14.47 -37.81
CA LYS A 455 -22.83 14.88 -38.43
C LYS A 455 -22.77 16.38 -38.68
N TRP A 456 -23.89 16.98 -39.07
CA TRP A 456 -23.99 18.42 -39.26
C TRP A 456 -23.86 19.20 -37.95
N VAL A 457 -24.45 18.73 -36.85
CA VAL A 457 -24.24 19.31 -35.52
C VAL A 457 -22.76 19.29 -35.13
N ASP A 458 -22.06 18.18 -35.36
CA ASP A 458 -20.63 18.06 -35.05
C ASP A 458 -19.77 19.00 -35.90
N GLU A 459 -20.04 19.05 -37.21
CA GLU A 459 -19.37 19.96 -38.15
C GLU A 459 -19.54 21.42 -37.74
N LEU A 460 -20.77 21.84 -37.42
CA LEU A 460 -21.06 23.21 -37.01
C LEU A 460 -20.42 23.56 -35.67
N ASP A 461 -20.27 22.60 -34.76
CA ASP A 461 -19.64 22.84 -33.45
C ASP A 461 -18.13 23.09 -33.63
N VAL A 462 -17.46 22.23 -34.41
CA VAL A 462 -16.03 22.36 -34.76
C VAL A 462 -15.77 23.64 -35.55
N ASN A 463 -16.56 23.90 -36.59
CA ASN A 463 -16.39 24.99 -37.55
C ASN A 463 -17.33 26.18 -37.27
N SER A 464 -17.74 26.35 -36.02
CA SER A 464 -18.67 27.40 -35.56
C SER A 464 -18.27 28.83 -35.95
N LYS A 465 -16.97 29.10 -36.12
CA LYS A 465 -16.45 30.39 -36.58
C LYS A 465 -16.86 30.74 -38.02
N ASN A 466 -17.24 29.73 -38.82
CA ASN A 466 -17.68 29.91 -40.20
C ASN A 466 -19.18 30.24 -40.30
N ILE A 467 -19.94 30.12 -39.21
CA ILE A 467 -21.35 30.56 -39.18
C ILE A 467 -21.35 32.10 -39.24
N PRO A 468 -21.99 32.72 -40.25
CA PRO A 468 -22.00 34.18 -40.33
C PRO A 468 -22.67 34.81 -39.11
N ALA A 469 -22.17 35.97 -38.68
CA ALA A 469 -22.57 36.59 -37.41
C ALA A 469 -24.07 36.91 -37.32
N ASP A 470 -24.73 37.17 -38.45
CA ASP A 470 -26.16 37.48 -38.56
C ASP A 470 -27.05 36.22 -38.72
N LYS A 471 -26.45 35.03 -38.75
CA LYS A 471 -27.15 33.75 -38.83
C LYS A 471 -27.11 32.96 -37.52
N SER A 472 -28.12 32.09 -37.35
CA SER A 472 -28.03 30.92 -36.50
C SER A 472 -28.53 29.69 -37.25
N VAL A 473 -27.89 28.56 -37.00
CA VAL A 473 -28.27 27.27 -37.56
C VAL A 473 -29.03 26.47 -36.51
N VAL A 474 -30.20 25.97 -36.88
CA VAL A 474 -31.01 25.11 -36.03
C VAL A 474 -31.09 23.73 -36.66
N VAL A 475 -30.70 22.70 -35.94
CA VAL A 475 -30.72 21.32 -36.42
C VAL A 475 -31.66 20.50 -35.56
N ILE A 476 -32.62 19.81 -36.18
CA ILE A 476 -33.57 18.90 -35.53
C ILE A 476 -33.31 17.50 -36.09
N PRO A 477 -32.43 16.71 -35.47
CA PRO A 477 -32.02 15.43 -36.04
C PRO A 477 -33.12 14.38 -36.11
N THR A 478 -34.17 14.50 -35.30
CA THR A 478 -35.21 13.50 -35.21
C THR A 478 -36.54 14.13 -34.84
N ILE A 479 -37.42 14.28 -35.82
CA ILE A 479 -38.81 14.71 -35.61
C ILE A 479 -39.66 13.55 -35.08
N ASN A 480 -39.40 12.32 -35.54
CA ASN A 480 -40.15 11.11 -35.17
C ASN A 480 -39.29 10.14 -34.31
N PRO A 481 -39.02 10.46 -33.03
CA PRO A 481 -38.18 9.60 -32.20
C PRO A 481 -38.83 8.25 -31.89
N ASP A 482 -40.16 8.16 -31.94
CA ASP A 482 -40.89 6.90 -31.76
C ASP A 482 -40.69 5.98 -32.95
N GLY A 483 -40.89 6.48 -34.17
CA GLY A 483 -40.67 5.74 -35.40
C GLY A 483 -39.21 5.31 -35.56
N VAL A 484 -38.25 6.16 -35.19
CA VAL A 484 -36.82 5.78 -35.16
C VAL A 484 -36.58 4.62 -34.20
N ALA A 485 -37.21 4.64 -33.03
CA ALA A 485 -37.07 3.57 -32.05
C ALA A 485 -37.70 2.24 -32.52
N SER A 486 -38.77 2.28 -33.31
CA SER A 486 -39.43 1.10 -33.87
C SER A 486 -38.97 0.72 -35.29
N GLY A 487 -38.12 1.52 -35.93
CA GLY A 487 -37.74 1.32 -37.34
C GLY A 487 -38.91 1.46 -38.33
N THR A 488 -39.93 2.25 -37.98
CA THR A 488 -41.16 2.42 -38.78
C THR A 488 -41.21 3.79 -39.44
N ARG A 489 -41.87 3.88 -40.61
CA ARG A 489 -42.14 5.16 -41.26
C ARG A 489 -43.00 6.08 -40.38
N THR A 490 -44.06 5.51 -39.81
CA THR A 490 -45.05 6.20 -38.98
C THR A 490 -44.56 6.48 -37.56
N ASN A 491 -45.25 7.36 -36.83
CA ASN A 491 -44.97 7.67 -35.43
C ASN A 491 -45.55 6.61 -34.46
N GLY A 492 -45.49 6.91 -33.16
CA GLY A 492 -45.98 6.02 -32.10
C GLY A 492 -47.47 5.66 -32.17
N ASN A 493 -48.29 6.46 -32.87
CA ASN A 493 -49.73 6.27 -33.08
C ASN A 493 -50.06 5.65 -34.45
N ASN A 494 -49.04 5.19 -35.19
CA ASN A 494 -49.18 4.70 -36.56
C ASN A 494 -49.72 5.74 -37.55
N VAL A 495 -49.33 7.01 -37.38
CA VAL A 495 -49.64 8.11 -38.33
C VAL A 495 -48.39 8.47 -39.12
N ASP A 496 -48.52 8.71 -40.42
CA ASP A 496 -47.45 9.29 -41.22
C ASP A 496 -47.39 10.80 -40.91
N LEU A 497 -46.34 11.23 -40.19
CA LEU A 497 -46.21 12.62 -39.77
C LEU A 497 -46.16 13.58 -40.94
N ASN A 498 -45.60 13.17 -42.08
CA ASN A 498 -45.54 14.01 -43.28
C ASN A 498 -46.83 13.91 -44.12
N ARG A 499 -47.91 13.41 -43.52
CA ARG A 499 -49.29 13.45 -44.04
C ARG A 499 -50.28 14.06 -43.05
N ASN A 500 -49.79 14.52 -41.90
CA ASN A 500 -50.61 14.98 -40.79
C ASN A 500 -50.67 16.51 -40.65
N PHE A 501 -49.92 17.28 -41.45
CA PHE A 501 -49.94 18.73 -41.34
C PHE A 501 -51.25 19.34 -41.87
N GLY A 502 -51.65 20.48 -41.29
CA GLY A 502 -52.91 21.16 -41.61
C GLY A 502 -52.88 22.02 -42.89
N THR A 503 -52.55 21.40 -44.02
CA THR A 503 -52.62 21.98 -45.35
C THR A 503 -54.06 21.99 -45.87
N ALA A 504 -54.32 22.74 -46.95
CA ALA A 504 -55.65 22.77 -47.59
C ALA A 504 -56.06 21.41 -48.16
N ASP A 505 -55.10 20.59 -48.57
CA ASP A 505 -55.30 19.30 -49.21
C ASP A 505 -55.27 18.09 -48.26
N TRP A 506 -55.15 18.32 -46.94
CA TRP A 506 -55.04 17.25 -45.93
C TRP A 506 -56.18 16.23 -46.03
N LYS A 507 -55.83 14.95 -45.89
CA LYS A 507 -56.78 13.82 -45.88
C LYS A 507 -56.51 12.90 -44.70
N LYS A 508 -57.59 12.39 -44.10
CA LYS A 508 -57.53 11.35 -43.05
C LYS A 508 -56.98 10.03 -43.60
N ASP A 509 -57.55 9.59 -44.72
CA ASP A 509 -57.18 8.35 -45.38
C ASP A 509 -56.21 8.66 -46.53
N ILE A 510 -55.06 8.00 -46.51
CA ILE A 510 -53.95 8.22 -47.45
C ILE A 510 -53.56 6.91 -48.13
N THR A 511 -52.54 6.96 -48.98
CA THR A 511 -51.87 5.77 -49.51
C THR A 511 -50.45 5.67 -48.96
N THR A 512 -49.92 4.45 -48.87
CA THR A 512 -48.50 4.22 -48.62
C THR A 512 -47.66 4.64 -49.83
N VAL A 513 -46.33 4.61 -49.69
CA VAL A 513 -45.37 4.84 -50.79
C VAL A 513 -45.50 3.82 -51.94
N THR A 514 -46.16 2.68 -51.70
CA THR A 514 -46.46 1.65 -52.71
C THR A 514 -47.88 1.76 -53.27
N ASN A 515 -48.54 2.90 -53.08
CA ASN A 515 -49.94 3.15 -53.46
C ASN A 515 -50.99 2.23 -52.78
N ALA A 516 -50.63 1.54 -51.68
CA ALA A 516 -51.60 0.74 -50.94
C ALA A 516 -52.49 1.65 -50.05
N PRO A 517 -53.81 1.39 -49.93
CA PRO A 517 -54.67 2.16 -49.02
C PRO A 517 -54.16 2.10 -47.58
N PHE A 518 -54.12 3.25 -46.91
CA PHE A 518 -53.75 3.37 -45.50
C PHE A 518 -54.78 4.24 -44.76
N PRO A 519 -55.94 3.63 -44.38
CA PRO A 519 -57.00 4.33 -43.66
C PRO A 519 -56.50 4.87 -42.32
N GLY A 520 -56.82 6.14 -42.03
CA GLY A 520 -56.38 6.86 -40.85
C GLY A 520 -54.89 7.22 -40.83
N GLY A 521 -54.13 6.90 -41.89
CA GLY A 521 -52.69 7.17 -41.96
C GLY A 521 -52.30 8.65 -41.92
N GLY A 522 -53.23 9.55 -42.27
CA GLY A 522 -53.07 11.01 -42.14
C GLY A 522 -53.41 11.55 -40.75
N GLY A 523 -53.84 10.68 -39.82
CA GLY A 523 -54.24 11.03 -38.45
C GLY A 523 -55.74 11.24 -38.27
N SER A 524 -56.19 11.34 -37.02
CA SER A 524 -57.62 11.49 -36.68
C SER A 524 -58.21 12.84 -37.12
N ALA A 525 -57.36 13.86 -37.21
CA ALA A 525 -57.61 15.19 -37.74
C ALA A 525 -56.27 15.78 -38.22
N ALA A 526 -56.32 16.83 -39.03
CA ALA A 526 -55.15 17.64 -39.32
C ALA A 526 -54.48 18.10 -38.01
N MET A 527 -53.15 18.05 -37.97
CA MET A 527 -52.35 18.35 -36.79
C MET A 527 -52.73 17.49 -35.57
N SER A 528 -53.19 16.25 -35.74
CA SER A 528 -53.53 15.40 -34.58
C SER A 528 -52.32 15.01 -33.74
N GLU A 529 -51.16 14.83 -34.38
CA GLU A 529 -49.98 14.28 -33.74
C GLU A 529 -49.19 15.32 -32.93
N PRO A 530 -48.65 14.94 -31.75
CA PRO A 530 -47.87 15.87 -30.95
C PRO A 530 -46.57 16.30 -31.64
N GLU A 531 -45.96 15.43 -32.45
CA GLU A 531 -44.75 15.76 -33.22
C GLU A 531 -45.01 16.84 -34.27
N THR A 532 -46.11 16.74 -35.02
CA THR A 532 -46.47 17.75 -36.04
C THR A 532 -46.80 19.09 -35.38
N LYS A 533 -47.56 19.08 -34.27
CA LYS A 533 -47.83 20.30 -33.47
C LYS A 533 -46.55 20.97 -32.97
N ALA A 534 -45.60 20.18 -32.46
CA ALA A 534 -44.31 20.69 -31.99
C ALA A 534 -43.54 21.37 -33.13
N MET A 535 -43.47 20.73 -34.30
CA MET A 535 -42.81 21.30 -35.48
C MET A 535 -43.48 22.58 -35.97
N ALA A 536 -44.81 22.58 -36.14
CA ALA A 536 -45.55 23.75 -36.59
C ALA A 536 -45.39 24.94 -35.62
N THR A 537 -45.46 24.68 -34.31
CA THR A 537 -45.27 25.71 -33.28
C THR A 537 -43.84 26.26 -33.31
N PHE A 538 -42.85 25.37 -33.40
CA PHE A 538 -41.45 25.74 -33.36
C PHE A 538 -41.02 26.53 -34.61
N ILE A 539 -41.35 26.05 -35.81
CA ILE A 539 -41.06 26.77 -37.06
C ILE A 539 -41.86 28.07 -37.14
N GLY A 540 -43.13 28.06 -36.71
CA GLY A 540 -43.96 29.25 -36.63
C GLY A 540 -43.39 30.33 -35.71
N ARG A 541 -42.82 29.93 -34.56
CA ARG A 541 -42.11 30.82 -33.64
C ARG A 541 -40.78 31.33 -34.19
N LEU A 542 -40.02 30.46 -34.87
CA LEU A 542 -38.69 30.81 -35.39
C LEU A 542 -38.75 31.70 -36.63
N GLN A 543 -39.79 31.57 -37.47
CA GLN A 543 -39.88 32.21 -38.79
C GLN A 543 -38.56 32.16 -39.57
N PRO A 544 -38.02 30.95 -39.84
CA PRO A 544 -36.72 30.82 -40.45
C PRO A 544 -36.73 31.31 -41.90
N ARG A 545 -35.57 31.75 -42.37
CA ARG A 545 -35.37 32.13 -43.78
C ARG A 545 -35.52 30.93 -44.71
N LEU A 546 -35.15 29.74 -44.23
CA LEU A 546 -35.16 28.50 -45.00
C LEU A 546 -35.24 27.28 -44.06
N VAL A 547 -36.05 26.29 -44.45
CA VAL A 547 -36.08 24.94 -43.86
C VAL A 547 -35.58 23.92 -44.89
N LEU A 548 -34.57 23.13 -44.52
CA LEU A 548 -34.09 21.98 -45.28
C LEU A 548 -34.61 20.70 -44.64
N SER A 549 -35.58 20.06 -45.29
CA SER A 549 -36.18 18.81 -44.80
C SER A 549 -35.54 17.61 -45.49
N TYR A 550 -34.79 16.80 -44.74
CA TYR A 550 -34.11 15.62 -45.27
C TYR A 550 -34.95 14.37 -45.11
N HIS A 551 -35.08 13.63 -46.20
CA HIS A 551 -35.80 12.37 -46.36
C HIS A 551 -34.90 11.31 -47.03
N SER A 552 -35.37 10.07 -47.12
CA SER A 552 -34.80 9.07 -48.02
C SER A 552 -35.86 8.08 -48.52
N ILE A 553 -35.83 7.60 -49.76
CA ILE A 553 -34.74 7.64 -50.74
C ILE A 553 -35.19 8.18 -52.10
N GLY A 554 -34.33 8.93 -52.78
CA GLY A 554 -34.60 9.41 -54.15
C GLY A 554 -33.41 10.07 -54.87
N GLY A 555 -32.43 10.62 -54.15
CA GLY A 555 -31.31 11.34 -54.77
C GLY A 555 -31.74 12.62 -55.50
N LEU A 556 -32.83 13.23 -55.04
CA LEU A 556 -33.52 14.36 -55.67
C LEU A 556 -33.86 15.42 -54.63
N LEU A 557 -34.29 16.59 -55.09
CA LEU A 557 -34.83 17.63 -54.23
C LEU A 557 -36.00 18.35 -54.88
N VAL A 558 -36.87 18.90 -54.04
CA VAL A 558 -38.08 19.66 -54.41
C VAL A 558 -38.14 20.92 -53.56
N ALA A 559 -38.28 22.07 -54.19
CA ALA A 559 -38.61 23.31 -53.49
C ALA A 559 -40.12 23.47 -53.32
N ASN A 560 -40.53 24.02 -52.18
CA ASN A 560 -41.91 24.49 -51.98
C ASN A 560 -42.14 25.84 -52.69
N GLN A 561 -43.38 26.34 -52.59
CA GLN A 561 -43.87 27.45 -53.41
C GLN A 561 -43.61 28.81 -52.75
N ALA A 562 -42.98 28.84 -51.57
CA ALA A 562 -42.77 30.05 -50.79
C ALA A 562 -41.46 30.76 -51.16
N GLY A 563 -41.56 32.10 -51.31
CA GLY A 563 -40.41 32.98 -51.48
C GLY A 563 -39.46 32.52 -52.59
N VAL A 564 -38.18 32.35 -52.24
CA VAL A 564 -37.10 32.01 -53.19
C VAL A 564 -36.65 30.54 -53.09
N SER A 565 -37.51 29.63 -52.63
CA SER A 565 -37.19 28.20 -52.47
C SER A 565 -36.59 27.56 -53.73
N SER A 566 -37.10 27.87 -54.93
CA SER A 566 -36.57 27.33 -56.18
C SER A 566 -35.11 27.75 -56.46
N ALA A 567 -34.71 28.94 -55.98
CA ALA A 567 -33.32 29.40 -56.08
C ALA A 567 -32.42 28.62 -55.10
N TYR A 568 -32.89 28.36 -53.87
CA TYR A 568 -32.17 27.49 -52.93
C TYR A 568 -32.01 26.06 -53.47
N ALA A 569 -33.07 25.48 -54.02
CA ALA A 569 -33.03 24.18 -54.69
C ALA A 569 -31.99 24.12 -55.81
N ARG A 570 -31.94 25.14 -56.69
CA ARG A 570 -30.93 25.22 -57.77
C ARG A 570 -29.51 25.27 -57.22
N THR A 571 -29.25 26.11 -56.22
CA THR A 571 -27.94 26.20 -55.57
C THR A 571 -27.55 24.89 -54.92
N TYR A 572 -28.48 24.24 -54.21
CA TYR A 572 -28.23 22.96 -53.56
C TYR A 572 -27.90 21.86 -54.58
N THR A 573 -28.67 21.76 -55.67
CA THR A 573 -28.42 20.82 -56.79
C THR A 573 -27.04 21.01 -57.41
N ASN A 574 -26.63 22.25 -57.68
CA ASN A 574 -25.32 22.52 -58.28
C ASN A 574 -24.15 22.06 -57.40
N LEU A 575 -24.35 22.02 -56.07
CA LEU A 575 -23.30 21.67 -55.10
C LEU A 575 -23.33 20.19 -54.70
N SER A 576 -24.51 19.57 -54.65
CA SER A 576 -24.68 18.17 -54.22
C SER A 576 -24.80 17.18 -55.38
N GLY A 577 -25.16 17.65 -56.57
CA GLY A 577 -25.47 16.83 -57.74
C GLY A 577 -26.77 16.02 -57.60
N TYR A 578 -27.69 16.37 -56.69
CA TYR A 578 -29.04 15.78 -56.67
C TYR A 578 -29.91 16.35 -57.80
N ALA A 579 -30.80 15.52 -58.36
CA ALA A 579 -31.75 15.96 -59.37
C ALA A 579 -32.72 16.99 -58.79
N ASN A 580 -32.90 18.13 -59.47
CA ASN A 580 -33.92 19.10 -59.09
C ASN A 580 -35.22 18.80 -59.83
N THR A 581 -36.24 18.35 -59.10
CA THR A 581 -37.57 18.01 -59.63
C THR A 581 -38.63 19.05 -59.25
N THR A 582 -38.20 20.25 -58.82
CA THR A 582 -39.12 21.35 -58.49
C THR A 582 -40.06 21.65 -59.66
N GLY A 583 -41.37 21.66 -59.38
CA GLY A 583 -42.42 21.91 -60.38
C GLY A 583 -42.76 20.70 -61.26
N SER A 584 -42.25 19.51 -60.97
CA SER A 584 -42.65 18.27 -61.65
C SER A 584 -43.83 17.61 -60.93
N ASP A 585 -44.93 17.42 -61.66
CA ASP A 585 -46.14 16.70 -61.19
C ASP A 585 -45.92 15.19 -60.99
N SER A 586 -44.78 14.66 -61.44
CA SER A 586 -44.44 13.23 -61.37
C SER A 586 -43.25 12.94 -60.47
N THR A 587 -42.93 13.84 -59.52
CA THR A 587 -41.78 13.64 -58.63
C THR A 587 -41.93 12.43 -57.71
N PHE A 588 -43.15 12.19 -57.23
CA PHE A 588 -43.50 11.04 -56.41
C PHE A 588 -44.62 10.27 -57.10
N GLU A 589 -44.44 8.96 -57.30
CA GLU A 589 -45.42 8.09 -58.01
C GLU A 589 -46.65 7.74 -57.16
N TYR A 590 -46.85 8.41 -56.03
CA TYR A 590 -47.92 8.15 -55.08
C TYR A 590 -48.55 9.45 -54.56
N ALA A 591 -49.82 9.39 -54.17
CA ALA A 591 -50.54 10.55 -53.69
C ALA A 591 -49.95 11.08 -52.38
N ILE A 592 -49.74 12.39 -52.32
CA ILE A 592 -49.25 13.12 -51.14
C ILE A 592 -50.29 14.18 -50.74
N SER A 593 -50.41 14.45 -49.45
CA SER A 593 -51.29 15.48 -48.88
C SER A 593 -50.87 15.76 -47.45
N GLY A 594 -51.08 16.95 -46.90
CA GLY A 594 -50.75 17.18 -45.48
C GLY A 594 -49.26 17.14 -45.17
N THR A 595 -48.43 17.59 -46.10
CA THR A 595 -46.97 17.58 -45.97
C THR A 595 -46.47 18.76 -45.12
N ALA A 596 -45.28 18.59 -44.52
CA ALA A 596 -44.65 19.65 -43.75
C ALA A 596 -44.24 20.84 -44.64
N ASP A 597 -43.72 20.58 -45.84
CA ASP A 597 -43.23 21.61 -46.77
C ASP A 597 -44.36 22.45 -47.38
N ASP A 598 -45.51 21.84 -47.70
CA ASP A 598 -46.71 22.58 -48.10
C ASP A 598 -47.26 23.39 -46.93
N TYR A 599 -47.27 22.86 -45.71
CA TYR A 599 -47.68 23.62 -44.53
C TYR A 599 -46.79 24.84 -44.28
N TYR A 600 -45.46 24.69 -44.43
CA TYR A 600 -44.53 25.81 -44.33
C TYR A 600 -44.82 26.87 -45.39
N ALA A 601 -45.18 26.50 -46.62
CA ALA A 601 -45.57 27.46 -47.64
C ALA A 601 -46.94 28.10 -47.37
N GLU A 602 -47.99 27.29 -47.27
CA GLU A 602 -49.39 27.73 -47.21
C GLU A 602 -49.73 28.50 -45.94
N ARG A 603 -49.18 28.08 -44.79
CA ARG A 603 -49.57 28.60 -43.47
C ARG A 603 -48.56 29.58 -42.91
N LEU A 604 -47.27 29.40 -43.21
CA LEU A 604 -46.20 30.21 -42.61
C LEU A 604 -45.49 31.13 -43.62
N GLY A 605 -45.65 30.91 -44.93
CA GLY A 605 -44.88 31.64 -45.95
C GLY A 605 -43.37 31.37 -45.89
N VAL A 606 -42.96 30.26 -45.28
CA VAL A 606 -41.56 29.91 -45.03
C VAL A 606 -40.99 29.12 -46.22
N PRO A 607 -39.89 29.59 -46.83
CA PRO A 607 -39.18 28.83 -47.85
C PRO A 607 -38.69 27.48 -47.31
N SER A 608 -38.91 26.39 -48.05
CA SER A 608 -38.34 25.09 -47.75
C SER A 608 -37.93 24.31 -48.98
N ILE A 609 -36.95 23.43 -48.79
CA ILE A 609 -36.57 22.41 -49.75
C ILE A 609 -36.63 21.02 -49.09
N VAL A 610 -37.23 20.07 -49.78
CA VAL A 610 -37.19 18.64 -49.46
C VAL A 610 -35.98 18.04 -50.17
N ILE A 611 -35.13 17.32 -49.44
CA ILE A 611 -33.95 16.62 -49.98
C ILE A 611 -34.12 15.12 -49.72
N GLU A 612 -34.31 14.35 -50.78
CA GLU A 612 -34.32 12.89 -50.73
C GLU A 612 -32.89 12.39 -50.89
N LEU A 613 -32.30 11.85 -49.82
CA LEU A 613 -30.99 11.22 -49.88
C LEU A 613 -31.02 10.02 -50.84
N GLY A 614 -29.87 9.64 -51.37
CA GLY A 614 -29.72 8.46 -52.23
C GLY A 614 -29.47 7.15 -51.46
N SER A 615 -29.68 7.14 -50.13
CA SER A 615 -29.55 5.93 -49.32
C SER A 615 -30.40 6.02 -48.05
N HIS A 616 -31.01 4.89 -47.65
CA HIS A 616 -31.71 4.75 -46.36
C HIS A 616 -30.76 4.58 -45.16
N SER A 617 -29.52 4.12 -45.39
CA SER A 617 -28.58 3.76 -44.32
C SER A 617 -27.30 4.60 -44.31
N TYR A 618 -26.84 5.09 -45.47
CA TYR A 618 -25.67 5.95 -45.57
C TYR A 618 -26.06 7.43 -45.54
N HIS A 619 -25.48 8.19 -44.61
CA HIS A 619 -25.87 9.59 -44.37
C HIS A 619 -25.44 10.58 -45.47
N GLN A 620 -24.49 10.23 -46.34
CA GLN A 620 -24.01 11.07 -47.45
C GLN A 620 -23.56 12.49 -47.01
N PHE A 621 -22.82 12.62 -45.90
CA PHE A 621 -22.46 13.93 -45.35
C PHE A 621 -21.54 14.71 -46.28
N GLU A 622 -20.52 14.06 -46.83
CA GLU A 622 -19.52 14.65 -47.73
C GLU A 622 -20.16 15.20 -49.01
N ARG A 623 -21.22 14.55 -49.50
CA ARG A 623 -22.01 15.01 -50.65
C ARG A 623 -22.80 16.28 -50.32
N ASN A 624 -23.32 16.38 -49.10
CA ASN A 624 -24.21 17.45 -48.68
C ASN A 624 -23.47 18.65 -48.05
N GLN A 625 -22.29 18.45 -47.47
CA GLN A 625 -21.58 19.44 -46.64
C GLN A 625 -21.43 20.81 -47.33
N LYS A 626 -20.94 20.86 -48.57
CA LYS A 626 -20.77 22.12 -49.31
C LYS A 626 -22.10 22.85 -49.54
N ALA A 627 -23.15 22.10 -49.90
CA ALA A 627 -24.48 22.64 -50.10
C ALA A 627 -25.06 23.15 -48.77
N MET A 628 -24.93 22.38 -47.69
CA MET A 628 -25.39 22.75 -46.36
C MET A 628 -24.76 24.07 -45.88
N TRP A 629 -23.45 24.24 -46.03
CA TRP A 629 -22.79 25.52 -45.72
C TRP A 629 -23.25 26.67 -46.62
N ALA A 630 -23.41 26.43 -47.92
CA ALA A 630 -23.84 27.46 -48.87
C ALA A 630 -25.25 28.00 -48.57
N MET A 631 -26.11 27.21 -47.93
CA MET A 631 -27.45 27.63 -47.52
C MET A 631 -27.45 28.64 -46.37
N LEU A 632 -26.30 28.91 -45.73
CA LEU A 632 -26.19 29.97 -44.73
C LEU A 632 -26.00 31.36 -45.35
N ASN A 633 -25.56 31.43 -46.61
CA ASN A 633 -25.27 32.67 -47.32
C ASN A 633 -26.51 33.37 -47.88
#